data_AF-A0A849E623-F1
#
_entry.id   AF-A0A849E623-F1
#
_cell.length_a   1.000
_cell.length_b   1.000
_cell.length_c   1.000
_cell.angle_alpha   90.00
_cell.angle_beta   90.00
_cell.angle_gamma   90.00
#
_symmetry.space_group_name_H-M   'P 1'
#
loop_
_entity.id
_entity.type
_entity.pdbx_description
1 polymer ?
#
loop_
_entity_poly.entity_id
_entity_poly.type
_entity_poly.pdbx_seq_one_letter_code
_entity_poly.pdbx_strand_id
1 'polypeptide(L)'
;YTTARDMAILSYALLNKYPQARKYYSAPYLKLGKKKLRNRNYLLRIWDKADGMKTGFICPSGFNLVATANVNGRLVVGVVFGTRSGKARAQKAKVVMETAAGYPATTSLSALQNEGGTPPNLRKRVCGGTGLQMVSADKISGWGATFGKFKSAAEAEAVINGIQAVKVNAFSKAGSGVVRIPFTKDFVPVTYNISKSTSQSLCQQVQGAGGKCEVVTPSVFASFASLSGREKAKGGKPSAKKVRKKRRKPASDK
;
A
#
# COMPACT_ATOMS: atom_id res chain seq x y z
N TYR A 1 13.11 -7.19 -19.55
CA TYR A 1 12.70 -6.23 -18.49
C TYR A 1 12.52 -4.86 -19.15
N THR A 2 12.19 -3.82 -18.39
CA THR A 2 12.04 -2.44 -18.90
C THR A 2 12.35 -1.46 -17.78
N THR A 3 12.62 -0.20 -18.11
CA THR A 3 12.88 0.87 -17.15
C THR A 3 11.83 1.97 -17.21
N ALA A 4 11.88 2.90 -16.25
CA ALA A 4 11.02 4.09 -16.27
C ALA A 4 11.31 4.97 -17.51
N ARG A 5 12.58 5.07 -17.91
CA ARG A 5 13.01 5.78 -19.12
C ARG A 5 12.44 5.13 -20.37
N ASP A 6 12.53 3.81 -20.50
CA ASP A 6 11.98 3.10 -21.67
C ASP A 6 10.48 3.36 -21.83
N MET A 7 9.73 3.33 -20.72
CA MET A 7 8.30 3.63 -20.73
C MET A 7 8.02 5.10 -21.04
N ALA A 8 8.86 6.04 -20.61
CA ALA A 8 8.74 7.44 -21.00
C ALA A 8 8.98 7.61 -22.51
N ILE A 9 10.00 6.97 -23.08
CA ILE A 9 10.28 6.96 -24.52
C ILE A 9 9.11 6.39 -25.30
N LEU A 10 8.59 5.23 -24.87
CA LEU A 10 7.43 4.60 -25.50
C LEU A 10 6.20 5.51 -25.44
N SER A 11 5.93 6.13 -24.30
CA SER A 11 4.79 7.04 -24.13
C SER A 11 4.91 8.25 -25.03
N TYR A 12 6.10 8.85 -25.08
CA TYR A 12 6.39 9.96 -25.99
C TYR A 12 6.17 9.55 -27.45
N ALA A 13 6.69 8.39 -27.87
CA ALA A 13 6.48 7.88 -29.23
C ALA A 13 4.99 7.65 -29.55
N LEU A 14 4.22 7.09 -28.61
CA LEU A 14 2.78 6.86 -28.79
C LEU A 14 2.00 8.18 -28.90
N LEU A 15 2.31 9.16 -28.05
CA LEU A 15 1.62 10.45 -28.05
C LEU A 15 1.89 11.25 -29.34
N ASN A 16 3.10 11.14 -29.90
CA ASN A 16 3.45 11.83 -31.14
C ASN A 16 2.96 11.10 -32.40
N LYS A 17 3.11 9.77 -32.46
CA LYS A 17 2.71 8.99 -33.65
C LYS A 17 1.21 8.72 -33.73
N TYR A 18 0.54 8.63 -32.57
CA TYR A 18 -0.87 8.25 -32.48
C TYR A 18 -1.65 9.15 -31.51
N PRO A 19 -1.68 10.48 -31.70
CA PRO A 19 -2.37 11.40 -30.80
C PRO A 19 -3.86 11.07 -30.62
N GLN A 20 -4.52 10.53 -31.66
CA GLN A 20 -5.90 10.07 -31.66
C GLN A 20 -6.17 8.95 -30.65
N ALA A 21 -5.15 8.21 -30.21
CA ALA A 21 -5.30 7.13 -29.24
C ALA A 21 -5.60 7.63 -27.83
N ARG A 22 -5.36 8.93 -27.53
CA ARG A 22 -5.66 9.54 -26.21
C ARG A 22 -7.09 9.31 -25.75
N LYS A 23 -8.05 9.32 -26.69
CA LYS A 23 -9.47 9.06 -26.40
C LYS A 23 -9.73 7.70 -25.73
N TYR A 24 -8.89 6.69 -26.02
CA TYR A 24 -9.02 5.37 -25.41
C TYR A 24 -8.46 5.33 -23.99
N TYR A 25 -7.41 6.11 -23.72
CA TYR A 25 -6.75 6.16 -22.41
C TYR A 25 -7.52 6.99 -21.38
N SER A 26 -8.16 8.08 -21.83
CA SER A 26 -8.96 8.97 -20.99
C SER A 26 -10.37 8.43 -20.71
N ALA A 27 -10.85 7.44 -21.48
CA ALA A 27 -12.19 6.90 -21.32
C ALA A 27 -12.42 6.37 -19.88
N PRO A 28 -13.49 6.80 -19.20
CA PRO A 28 -13.75 6.41 -17.81
C PRO A 28 -14.13 4.92 -17.67
N TYR A 29 -14.69 4.34 -18.73
CA TYR A 29 -15.05 2.93 -18.82
C TYR A 29 -15.16 2.49 -20.29
N LEU A 30 -15.03 1.19 -20.52
CA LEU A 30 -15.38 0.53 -21.76
C LEU A 30 -16.71 -0.22 -21.57
N LYS A 31 -17.68 -0.01 -22.46
CA LYS A 31 -18.94 -0.76 -22.45
C LYS A 31 -18.82 -1.96 -23.40
N LEU A 32 -18.99 -3.17 -22.87
CA LEU A 32 -19.05 -4.42 -23.64
C LEU A 32 -20.43 -5.04 -23.42
N GLY A 33 -21.34 -4.83 -24.37
CA GLY A 33 -22.75 -5.18 -24.23
C GLY A 33 -23.37 -4.48 -23.01
N LYS A 34 -23.88 -5.27 -22.05
CA LYS A 34 -24.45 -4.77 -20.80
C LYS A 34 -23.40 -4.49 -19.70
N LYS A 35 -22.13 -4.91 -19.88
CA LYS A 35 -21.07 -4.76 -18.86
C LYS A 35 -20.30 -3.45 -19.04
N LYS A 36 -20.07 -2.72 -17.95
CA LYS A 36 -19.17 -1.55 -17.91
C LYS A 36 -17.85 -1.93 -17.23
N LEU A 37 -16.76 -1.93 -18.00
CA LEU A 37 -15.40 -2.15 -17.51
C LEU A 37 -14.77 -0.81 -17.14
N ARG A 38 -14.68 -0.52 -15.84
CA ARG A 38 -14.16 0.76 -15.36
C ARG A 38 -12.66 0.88 -15.61
N ASN A 39 -12.21 2.08 -16.01
CA ASN A 39 -10.79 2.39 -16.12
C ASN A 39 -10.10 2.23 -14.75
N ARG A 40 -8.98 1.51 -14.73
CA ARG A 40 -8.22 1.24 -13.51
C ARG A 40 -7.33 2.41 -13.10
N ASN A 41 -7.11 3.38 -13.98
CA ASN A 41 -6.37 4.59 -13.67
C ASN A 41 -7.19 5.47 -12.73
N TYR A 42 -6.89 5.37 -11.43
CA TYR A 42 -7.56 6.18 -10.40
C TYR A 42 -7.26 7.67 -10.56
N LEU A 43 -6.15 8.02 -11.23
CA LEU A 43 -5.74 9.40 -11.43
C LEU A 43 -6.80 10.22 -12.18
N LEU A 44 -7.44 9.62 -13.19
CA LEU A 44 -8.54 10.22 -13.97
C LEU A 44 -9.75 10.65 -13.13
N ARG A 45 -9.84 10.22 -11.86
CA ARG A 45 -10.93 10.58 -10.94
C ARG A 45 -10.54 11.62 -9.90
N ILE A 46 -9.25 11.74 -9.61
CA ILE A 46 -8.74 12.62 -8.55
C ILE A 46 -8.02 13.85 -9.10
N TRP A 47 -7.85 13.88 -10.43
CA TRP A 47 -7.16 14.95 -11.11
C TRP A 47 -7.75 15.12 -12.52
N ASP A 48 -8.46 16.21 -12.70
CA ASP A 48 -9.12 16.66 -13.93
C ASP A 48 -8.15 16.89 -15.09
N LYS A 49 -6.91 17.27 -14.78
CA LYS A 49 -5.82 17.44 -15.76
C LYS A 49 -5.33 16.13 -16.37
N ALA A 50 -5.60 14.99 -15.73
CA ALA A 50 -5.11 13.69 -16.16
C ALA A 50 -5.96 13.08 -17.27
N ASP A 51 -5.30 12.52 -18.28
CA ASP A 51 -5.98 11.98 -19.46
C ASP A 51 -5.42 10.63 -19.95
N GLY A 52 -4.56 10.00 -19.15
CA GLY A 52 -3.99 8.69 -19.46
C GLY A 52 -2.99 8.18 -18.42
N MET A 53 -2.25 7.11 -18.67
CA MET A 53 -2.35 6.25 -19.86
C MET A 53 -2.62 4.80 -19.46
N LYS A 54 -1.71 4.16 -18.74
CA LYS A 54 -1.82 2.74 -18.41
C LYS A 54 -1.33 2.41 -17.01
N THR A 55 -2.08 1.55 -16.36
CA THR A 55 -1.76 0.97 -15.06
C THR A 55 -1.21 -0.45 -15.20
N GLY A 56 -0.31 -0.84 -14.30
CA GLY A 56 0.24 -2.20 -14.19
C GLY A 56 0.35 -2.65 -12.74
N PHE A 57 0.29 -3.96 -12.52
CA PHE A 57 0.46 -4.58 -11.21
C PHE A 57 0.85 -6.04 -11.36
N ILE A 58 1.98 -6.40 -10.76
CA ILE A 58 2.29 -7.76 -10.33
C ILE A 58 2.93 -7.67 -8.95
N CYS A 59 2.83 -8.74 -8.17
CA CYS A 59 3.31 -8.73 -6.80
C CYS A 59 4.77 -8.31 -6.64
N PRO A 60 5.72 -8.83 -7.45
CA PRO A 60 7.12 -8.42 -7.35
C PRO A 60 7.36 -6.96 -7.76
N SER A 61 6.54 -6.39 -8.65
CA SER A 61 6.75 -5.04 -9.18
C SER A 61 6.04 -3.95 -8.38
N GLY A 62 5.10 -4.31 -7.51
CA GLY A 62 4.19 -3.32 -6.94
C GLY A 62 3.21 -2.74 -7.95
N PHE A 63 2.62 -1.60 -7.58
CA PHE A 63 1.68 -0.87 -8.42
C PHE A 63 2.42 0.16 -9.30
N ASN A 64 2.22 0.05 -10.61
CA ASN A 64 2.90 0.82 -11.66
C ASN A 64 1.91 1.66 -12.46
N LEU A 65 2.31 2.86 -12.87
CA LEU A 65 1.50 3.79 -13.66
C LEU A 65 2.40 4.58 -14.60
N VAL A 66 2.01 4.59 -15.87
CA VAL A 66 2.41 5.58 -16.85
C VAL A 66 1.20 6.51 -17.01
N ALA A 67 1.37 7.77 -16.61
CA ALA A 67 0.33 8.78 -16.61
C ALA A 67 0.64 9.89 -17.61
N THR A 68 -0.42 10.50 -18.13
CA THR A 68 -0.35 11.72 -18.94
C THR A 68 -1.31 12.75 -18.36
N ALA A 69 -0.93 14.01 -18.43
CA ALA A 69 -1.77 15.12 -18.02
C ALA A 69 -1.41 16.42 -18.76
N ASN A 70 -2.39 17.30 -18.98
CA ASN A 70 -2.13 18.65 -19.44
C ASN A 70 -2.06 19.59 -18.24
N VAL A 71 -0.87 20.11 -17.95
CA VAL A 71 -0.62 21.03 -16.83
C VAL A 71 -0.08 22.34 -17.37
N ASN A 72 -0.82 23.44 -17.19
CA ASN A 72 -0.43 24.79 -17.62
C ASN A 72 -0.03 24.85 -19.11
N GLY A 73 -0.83 24.24 -19.99
CA GLY A 73 -0.57 24.17 -21.43
C GLY A 73 0.53 23.18 -21.85
N ARG A 74 1.16 22.47 -20.91
CA ARG A 74 2.20 21.47 -21.19
C ARG A 74 1.65 20.06 -21.03
N LEU A 75 1.90 19.20 -22.02
CA LEU A 75 1.65 17.77 -21.90
C LEU A 75 2.78 17.12 -21.11
N VAL A 76 2.46 16.58 -19.94
CA VAL A 76 3.42 15.95 -19.02
C VAL A 76 3.20 14.45 -19.00
N VAL A 77 4.28 13.68 -19.08
CA VAL A 77 4.28 12.22 -18.90
C VAL A 77 4.94 11.89 -17.56
N GLY A 78 4.23 11.17 -16.69
CA GLY A 78 4.73 10.70 -15.41
C GLY A 78 4.85 9.18 -15.38
N VAL A 79 6.05 8.65 -15.14
CA VAL A 79 6.28 7.20 -14.99
C VAL A 79 6.61 6.88 -13.54
N VAL A 80 5.78 6.05 -12.91
CA VAL A 80 5.91 5.65 -11.51
C VAL A 80 5.83 4.13 -11.40
N PHE A 81 6.89 3.52 -10.88
CA PHE A 81 6.96 2.09 -10.57
C PHE A 81 7.06 1.83 -9.07
N GLY A 82 6.71 0.62 -8.64
CA GLY A 82 7.11 0.12 -7.33
C GLY A 82 6.33 0.65 -6.13
N THR A 83 5.15 1.23 -6.34
CA THR A 83 4.36 1.74 -5.20
C THR A 83 3.60 0.64 -4.47
N ARG A 84 3.28 0.87 -3.19
CA ARG A 84 2.65 -0.12 -2.30
C ARG A 84 1.16 -0.33 -2.55
N SER A 85 0.46 0.65 -3.13
CA SER A 85 -0.98 0.58 -3.40
C SER A 85 -1.37 1.38 -4.64
N GLY A 86 -2.53 1.05 -5.23
CA GLY A 86 -3.07 1.79 -6.36
C GLY A 86 -3.39 3.26 -6.08
N LYS A 87 -3.71 3.61 -4.81
CA LYS A 87 -3.95 5.00 -4.38
C LYS A 87 -2.63 5.76 -4.22
N ALA A 88 -1.66 5.17 -3.53
CA ALA A 88 -0.32 5.74 -3.35
C ALA A 88 0.35 6.02 -4.71
N ARG A 89 0.19 5.10 -5.66
CA ARG A 89 0.60 5.28 -7.05
C ARG A 89 0.06 6.54 -7.71
N ALA A 90 -1.26 6.74 -7.60
CA ALA A 90 -1.92 7.87 -8.24
C ALA A 90 -1.51 9.20 -7.59
N GLN A 91 -1.44 9.24 -6.26
CA GLN A 91 -0.95 10.41 -5.53
C GLN A 91 0.50 10.75 -5.89
N LYS A 92 1.40 9.75 -5.92
CA LYS A 92 2.79 9.97 -6.30
C LYS A 92 2.92 10.49 -7.73
N ALA A 93 2.16 9.92 -8.67
CA ALA A 93 2.16 10.38 -10.06
C ALA A 93 1.66 11.82 -10.19
N LYS A 94 0.57 12.20 -9.49
CA LYS A 94 0.06 13.57 -9.45
C LYS A 94 1.15 14.54 -8.98
N VAL A 95 1.74 14.29 -7.81
CA VAL A 95 2.77 15.16 -7.21
C VAL A 95 3.95 15.31 -8.16
N VAL A 96 4.50 14.21 -8.70
CA VAL A 96 5.67 14.27 -9.59
C VAL A 96 5.37 15.08 -10.86
N MET A 97 4.19 14.93 -11.46
CA MET A 97 3.83 15.67 -12.68
C MET A 97 3.53 17.14 -12.41
N GLU A 98 2.88 17.48 -11.30
CA GLU A 98 2.65 18.87 -10.88
C GLU A 98 3.98 19.56 -10.60
N THR A 99 4.87 18.91 -9.84
CA THR A 99 6.22 19.40 -9.58
C THR A 99 6.98 19.60 -10.90
N ALA A 100 7.01 18.60 -11.79
CA ALA A 100 7.73 18.69 -13.05
C ALA A 100 7.21 19.80 -13.98
N ALA A 101 5.91 20.07 -13.97
CA ALA A 101 5.32 21.15 -14.78
C ALA A 101 5.81 22.55 -14.35
N GLY A 102 6.21 22.71 -13.09
CA GLY A 102 6.76 23.95 -12.53
C GLY A 102 8.23 24.20 -12.88
N TYR A 103 8.95 23.20 -13.41
CA TYR A 103 10.35 23.35 -13.80
C TYR A 103 10.52 23.55 -15.32
N PRO A 104 11.53 24.32 -15.76
CA PRO A 104 11.90 24.38 -17.17
C PRO A 104 12.39 23.02 -17.65
N ALA A 105 12.14 22.71 -18.93
CA ALA A 105 12.71 21.50 -19.54
C ALA A 105 14.21 21.74 -19.78
N THR A 106 15.07 21.11 -18.98
CA THR A 106 16.53 21.30 -19.04
C THR A 106 17.25 20.20 -19.80
N THR A 107 16.68 18.99 -19.87
CA THR A 107 17.33 17.80 -20.44
C THR A 107 16.38 17.06 -21.39
N SER A 108 16.90 16.58 -22.51
CA SER A 108 16.13 15.76 -23.45
C SER A 108 15.96 14.33 -22.93
N LEU A 109 14.85 13.68 -23.30
CA LEU A 109 14.57 12.30 -22.91
C LEU A 109 15.63 11.30 -23.40
N SER A 110 16.29 11.59 -24.53
CA SER A 110 17.40 10.80 -25.06
C SER A 110 18.67 10.92 -24.23
N ALA A 111 18.87 12.01 -23.49
CA ALA A 111 20.05 12.23 -22.65
C ALA A 111 19.92 11.65 -21.23
N LEU A 112 18.70 11.43 -20.73
CA LEU A 112 18.46 10.83 -19.41
C LEU A 112 19.09 9.43 -19.34
N GLN A 113 19.87 9.11 -18.30
CA GLN A 113 20.38 7.75 -18.13
C GLN A 113 19.49 6.93 -17.19
N ASN A 114 19.49 5.61 -17.35
CA ASN A 114 18.87 4.75 -16.36
C ASN A 114 19.77 4.72 -15.12
N GLU A 115 19.20 4.95 -13.95
CA GLU A 115 19.88 4.64 -12.71
C GLU A 115 20.08 3.11 -12.65
N GLY A 116 21.33 2.69 -12.41
CA GLY A 116 21.69 1.28 -12.33
C GLY A 116 21.10 0.60 -11.09
N GLY A 117 21.13 -0.75 -11.08
CA GLY A 117 20.78 -1.55 -9.92
C GLY A 117 19.71 -2.61 -10.21
N THR A 118 19.61 -3.58 -9.29
CA THR A 118 18.56 -4.61 -9.37
C THR A 118 17.29 -4.08 -8.71
N PRO A 119 16.14 -4.05 -9.42
CA PRO A 119 14.89 -3.56 -8.83
C PRO A 119 14.46 -4.44 -7.65
N PRO A 120 13.98 -3.85 -6.53
CA PRO A 120 13.60 -4.61 -5.35
C PRO A 120 12.38 -5.48 -5.61
N ASN A 121 12.38 -6.71 -5.09
CA ASN A 121 11.20 -7.57 -5.13
C ASN A 121 10.18 -7.14 -4.06
N LEU A 122 9.05 -6.57 -4.51
CA LEU A 122 8.01 -6.06 -3.64
C LEU A 122 6.96 -7.10 -3.24
N ARG A 123 7.09 -8.37 -3.67
CA ARG A 123 6.07 -9.41 -3.47
C ARG A 123 5.63 -9.48 -2.02
N LYS A 124 6.57 -9.59 -1.08
CA LYS A 124 6.27 -9.67 0.36
C LYS A 124 5.47 -8.45 0.86
N ARG A 125 5.85 -7.24 0.41
CA ARG A 125 5.22 -5.98 0.83
C ARG A 125 3.87 -5.70 0.17
N VAL A 126 3.61 -6.27 -1.01
CA VAL A 126 2.47 -5.90 -1.87
C VAL A 126 1.41 -7.00 -1.97
N CYS A 127 1.83 -8.26 -2.11
CA CYS A 127 0.93 -9.42 -2.18
C CYS A 127 1.31 -10.53 -1.22
N GLY A 128 2.29 -10.31 -0.36
CA GLY A 128 2.88 -11.34 0.49
C GLY A 128 1.93 -11.88 1.54
N GLY A 129 0.63 -11.59 1.42
CA GLY A 129 -0.34 -11.93 2.44
C GLY A 129 0.14 -11.43 3.79
N THR A 130 0.51 -10.15 3.91
CA THR A 130 0.35 -9.49 5.20
C THR A 130 -1.13 -9.19 5.39
N GLY A 131 -1.96 -10.25 5.34
CA GLY A 131 -3.02 -10.32 6.30
C GLY A 131 -2.31 -10.31 7.64
N LEU A 132 -2.33 -9.15 8.31
CA LEU A 132 -2.09 -9.02 9.74
C LEU A 132 -0.82 -9.75 10.22
N GLN A 133 0.28 -9.03 10.47
CA GLN A 133 0.95 -9.33 11.74
C GLN A 133 0.07 -8.77 12.86
N MET A 134 -1.10 -9.40 13.02
CA MET A 134 -1.78 -9.45 14.29
C MET A 134 -0.78 -10.12 15.18
N VAL A 135 -0.15 -9.31 16.02
CA VAL A 135 0.68 -9.88 17.07
C VAL A 135 -0.29 -10.66 17.92
N SER A 136 -0.16 -11.97 17.88
CA SER A 136 -0.96 -12.84 18.72
C SER A 136 -0.67 -12.42 20.16
N ALA A 137 -1.70 -12.18 20.95
CA ALA A 137 -1.52 -11.53 22.25
C ALA A 137 -0.66 -12.36 23.23
N ASP A 138 -0.51 -13.67 22.99
CA ASP A 138 0.47 -14.56 23.64
C ASP A 138 1.94 -14.24 23.35
N LYS A 139 2.24 -13.54 22.25
CA LYS A 139 3.60 -13.10 21.89
C LYS A 139 3.93 -11.70 22.41
N ILE A 140 2.98 -11.05 23.07
CA ILE A 140 3.14 -9.70 23.61
C ILE A 140 3.44 -9.82 25.10
N SER A 141 4.67 -9.49 25.48
CA SER A 141 5.12 -9.50 26.87
C SER A 141 6.01 -8.29 27.16
N GLY A 142 6.24 -8.01 28.45
CA GLY A 142 7.02 -6.86 28.90
C GLY A 142 6.26 -5.54 28.84
N TRP A 143 7.00 -4.42 28.92
CA TRP A 143 6.42 -3.08 28.73
C TRP A 143 6.33 -2.76 27.24
N GLY A 144 5.49 -1.78 26.90
CA GLY A 144 5.26 -1.35 25.53
C GLY A 144 4.59 0.00 25.42
N ALA A 145 4.22 0.36 24.21
CA ALA A 145 3.45 1.57 23.93
C ALA A 145 2.42 1.32 22.82
N THR A 146 1.30 2.02 22.88
CA THR A 146 0.31 2.07 21.78
C THR A 146 0.24 3.45 21.17
N PHE A 147 -0.16 3.55 19.90
CA PHE A 147 -0.18 4.82 19.17
C PHE A 147 -1.56 5.21 18.65
N GLY A 148 -2.57 5.02 19.48
CA GLY A 148 -3.97 5.33 19.17
C GLY A 148 -4.76 4.14 18.60
N LYS A 149 -6.01 4.41 18.23
CA LYS A 149 -6.97 3.40 17.73
C LYS A 149 -7.44 3.80 16.34
N PHE A 150 -7.49 2.83 15.43
CA PHE A 150 -7.83 3.05 14.02
C PHE A 150 -8.92 2.09 13.56
N LYS A 151 -9.79 2.55 12.65
CA LYS A 151 -10.82 1.69 12.04
C LYS A 151 -10.28 0.80 10.92
N SER A 152 -9.08 1.11 10.43
CA SER A 152 -8.41 0.39 9.36
C SER A 152 -7.05 -0.13 9.80
N ALA A 153 -6.77 -1.41 9.52
CA ALA A 153 -5.46 -2.01 9.73
C ALA A 153 -4.36 -1.27 8.95
N ALA A 154 -4.66 -0.74 7.77
CA ALA A 154 -3.72 -0.01 6.95
C ALA A 154 -3.34 1.37 7.53
N GLU A 155 -4.26 2.01 8.25
CA GLU A 155 -4.00 3.27 8.95
C GLU A 155 -3.11 3.02 10.18
N ALA A 156 -3.43 2.01 10.98
CA ALA A 156 -2.58 1.57 12.09
C ALA A 156 -1.17 1.17 11.61
N GLU A 157 -1.07 0.48 10.47
CA GLU A 157 0.22 0.08 9.89
C GLU A 157 1.05 1.28 9.44
N ALA A 158 0.43 2.30 8.84
CA ALA A 158 1.13 3.52 8.45
C ALA A 158 1.76 4.21 9.66
N VAL A 159 1.06 4.22 10.79
CA VAL A 159 1.55 4.81 12.05
C VAL A 159 2.72 4.03 12.62
N ILE A 160 2.61 2.69 12.75
CA ILE A 160 3.72 1.90 13.31
C ILE A 160 4.97 1.91 12.42
N ASN A 161 4.80 1.91 11.09
CA ASN A 161 5.92 2.04 10.14
C ASN A 161 6.57 3.43 10.23
N GLY A 162 5.78 4.48 10.46
CA GLY A 162 6.29 5.83 10.68
C GLY A 162 7.13 5.93 11.95
N ILE A 163 6.70 5.27 13.02
CA ILE A 163 7.40 5.24 14.31
C ILE A 163 8.69 4.43 14.22
N GLN A 164 8.70 3.31 13.50
CA GLN A 164 9.92 2.53 13.22
C GLN A 164 10.97 3.31 12.41
N ALA A 165 10.53 4.26 11.58
CA ALA A 165 11.44 5.11 10.80
C ALA A 165 12.14 6.17 11.66
N VAL A 166 11.60 6.47 12.85
CA VAL A 166 12.29 7.28 13.85
C VAL A 166 13.40 6.41 14.44
N LYS A 167 14.64 6.65 14.01
CA LYS A 167 15.85 5.96 14.46
C LYS A 167 16.15 6.24 15.95
N VAL A 168 15.32 5.73 16.84
CA VAL A 168 15.63 5.68 18.26
C VAL A 168 16.49 4.43 18.47
N ASN A 169 17.69 4.57 19.04
CA ASN A 169 18.60 3.45 19.37
C ASN A 169 17.96 2.34 20.23
N ALA A 170 16.73 2.54 20.70
CA ALA A 170 15.89 1.62 21.46
C ALA A 170 15.18 0.53 20.63
N PHE A 171 15.17 0.60 19.29
CA PHE A 171 14.40 -0.34 18.45
C PHE A 171 15.12 -1.65 18.08
N SER A 172 16.37 -1.87 18.49
CA SER A 172 17.13 -3.06 18.08
C SER A 172 16.61 -4.38 18.67
N LYS A 173 15.82 -4.34 19.77
CA LYS A 173 15.22 -5.51 20.42
C LYS A 173 13.69 -5.46 20.59
N ALA A 174 13.06 -4.37 20.13
CA ALA A 174 11.63 -4.13 20.33
C ALA A 174 10.78 -4.87 19.27
N GLY A 175 9.81 -5.65 19.72
CA GLY A 175 8.75 -6.17 18.86
C GLY A 175 7.77 -5.04 18.48
N SER A 176 7.24 -5.05 17.27
CA SER A 176 6.23 -4.06 16.85
C SER A 176 5.23 -4.67 15.88
N GLY A 177 3.99 -4.18 15.93
CA GLY A 177 2.91 -4.69 15.08
C GLY A 177 1.58 -4.03 15.37
N VAL A 178 0.48 -4.64 14.91
CA VAL A 178 -0.88 -4.12 15.09
C VAL A 178 -1.72 -5.17 15.81
N VAL A 179 -2.36 -4.79 16.91
CA VAL A 179 -3.31 -5.63 17.64
C VAL A 179 -4.73 -5.26 17.21
N ARG A 180 -5.57 -6.26 16.98
CA ARG A 180 -7.00 -6.06 16.75
C ARG A 180 -7.76 -6.25 18.05
N ILE A 181 -8.55 -5.26 18.44
CA ILE A 181 -9.41 -5.36 19.64
C ILE A 181 -10.67 -6.18 19.27
N PRO A 182 -10.96 -7.29 19.98
CA PRO A 182 -12.09 -8.16 19.64
C PRO A 182 -13.45 -7.45 19.67
N PHE A 183 -13.73 -6.68 20.74
CA PHE A 183 -15.05 -6.09 20.96
C PHE A 183 -15.32 -4.87 20.08
N THR A 184 -14.34 -3.98 19.92
CA THR A 184 -14.53 -2.74 19.16
C THR A 184 -14.16 -2.88 17.69
N LYS A 185 -13.51 -3.99 17.30
CA LYS A 185 -12.94 -4.25 15.98
C LYS A 185 -11.89 -3.21 15.54
N ASP A 186 -11.43 -2.37 16.45
CA ASP A 186 -10.38 -1.37 16.18
C ASP A 186 -9.01 -2.03 16.04
N PHE A 187 -8.11 -1.33 15.36
CA PHE A 187 -6.72 -1.69 15.16
C PHE A 187 -5.83 -0.74 15.96
N VAL A 188 -4.93 -1.30 16.75
CA VAL A 188 -4.05 -0.56 17.64
C VAL A 188 -2.60 -0.90 17.27
N PRO A 189 -1.83 0.05 16.74
CA PRO A 189 -0.39 -0.13 16.57
C PRO A 189 0.30 -0.16 17.92
N VAL A 190 1.16 -1.14 18.14
CA VAL A 190 1.87 -1.35 19.41
C VAL A 190 3.34 -1.66 19.20
N THR A 191 4.16 -1.23 20.16
CA THR A 191 5.50 -1.75 20.44
C THR A 191 5.45 -2.56 21.73
N TYR A 192 6.23 -3.63 21.81
CA TYR A 192 6.26 -4.55 22.94
C TYR A 192 7.66 -5.11 23.15
N ASN A 193 7.86 -5.79 24.28
CA ASN A 193 9.17 -6.30 24.71
C ASN A 193 10.23 -5.19 24.87
N ILE A 194 9.83 -4.05 25.42
CA ILE A 194 10.72 -2.94 25.80
C ILE A 194 10.72 -2.75 27.31
N SER A 195 11.67 -1.96 27.83
CA SER A 195 11.73 -1.62 29.26
C SER A 195 10.74 -0.50 29.61
N LYS A 196 10.45 -0.34 30.91
CA LYS A 196 9.62 0.77 31.42
C LYS A 196 10.17 2.14 31.01
N SER A 197 11.47 2.38 31.23
CA SER A 197 12.10 3.66 30.86
C SER A 197 12.03 3.91 29.37
N THR A 198 12.27 2.88 28.54
CA THR A 198 12.15 2.99 27.08
C THR A 198 10.73 3.30 26.64
N SER A 199 9.72 2.67 27.25
CA SER A 199 8.31 2.94 26.91
C SER A 199 7.90 4.39 27.24
N GLN A 200 8.39 4.93 28.36
CA GLN A 200 8.11 6.30 28.79
C GLN A 200 8.81 7.32 27.88
N SER A 201 10.10 7.15 27.61
CA SER A 201 10.85 8.04 26.71
C SER A 201 10.29 8.02 25.28
N LEU A 202 9.85 6.85 24.79
CA LEU A 202 9.21 6.73 23.47
C LEU A 202 7.92 7.54 23.42
N CYS A 203 7.06 7.43 24.43
CA CYS A 203 5.83 8.21 24.45
C CYS A 203 6.06 9.71 24.60
N GLN A 204 7.04 10.13 25.40
CA GLN A 204 7.42 11.54 25.49
C GLN A 204 7.87 12.10 24.13
N GLN A 205 8.68 11.36 23.37
CA GLN A 205 9.12 11.77 22.03
C GLN A 205 7.96 11.84 21.03
N VAL A 206 7.11 10.81 21.02
CA VAL A 206 5.97 10.77 20.09
C VAL A 206 4.95 11.87 20.42
N GLN A 207 4.68 12.11 21.70
CA GLN A 207 3.78 13.19 22.15
C GLN A 207 4.37 14.57 21.88
N GLY A 208 5.69 14.75 22.07
CA GLY A 208 6.39 15.99 21.71
C GLY A 208 6.32 16.33 20.21
N ALA A 209 6.19 15.31 19.36
CA ALA A 209 5.95 15.48 17.93
C ALA A 209 4.45 15.61 17.55
N GLY A 210 3.55 15.75 18.53
CA GLY A 210 2.10 15.83 18.34
C GLY A 210 1.41 14.49 18.04
N GLY A 211 2.12 13.37 18.20
CA GLY A 211 1.58 12.03 18.02
C GLY A 211 0.87 11.48 19.26
N LYS A 212 -0.09 10.58 19.07
CA LYS A 212 -0.73 9.85 20.18
C LYS A 212 0.18 8.72 20.64
N CYS A 213 0.49 8.67 21.93
CA CYS A 213 1.19 7.55 22.55
C CYS A 213 0.68 7.30 23.96
N GLU A 214 0.51 6.02 24.30
CA GLU A 214 0.13 5.58 25.65
C GLU A 214 1.02 4.41 26.07
N VAL A 215 1.62 4.51 27.25
CA VAL A 215 2.46 3.46 27.81
C VAL A 215 1.60 2.28 28.23
N VAL A 216 2.01 1.07 27.85
CA VAL A 216 1.32 -0.17 28.17
C VAL A 216 2.13 -0.98 29.17
N THR A 217 1.48 -1.36 30.27
CA THR A 217 2.07 -2.22 31.29
C THR A 217 1.97 -3.70 30.89
N PRO A 218 2.82 -4.57 31.47
CA PRO A 218 2.70 -6.02 31.27
C PRO A 218 1.32 -6.59 31.62
N SER A 219 0.63 -6.03 32.63
CA SER A 219 -0.72 -6.45 33.04
C SER A 219 -1.79 -6.14 31.99
N VAL A 220 -1.66 -5.02 31.28
CA VAL A 220 -2.55 -4.66 30.17
C VAL A 220 -2.33 -5.57 28.97
N PHE A 221 -1.07 -5.90 28.63
CA PHE A 221 -0.79 -6.90 27.60
C PHE A 221 -1.28 -8.30 27.96
N ALA A 222 -1.13 -8.73 29.21
CA ALA A 222 -1.69 -9.99 29.70
C ALA A 222 -3.23 -10.02 29.61
N SER A 223 -3.89 -8.87 29.77
CA SER A 223 -5.33 -8.73 29.60
C SER A 223 -5.75 -8.88 28.14
N PHE A 224 -4.97 -8.36 27.18
CA PHE A 224 -5.21 -8.64 25.76
C PHE A 224 -5.04 -10.13 25.43
N ALA A 225 -4.08 -10.81 26.07
CA ALA A 225 -3.86 -12.25 25.88
C ALA A 225 -5.03 -13.10 26.39
N SER A 226 -5.51 -12.83 27.61
CA SER A 226 -6.63 -13.57 28.20
C SER A 226 -7.95 -13.36 27.45
N LEU A 227 -8.19 -12.15 26.94
CA LEU A 227 -9.36 -11.84 26.11
C LEU A 227 -9.30 -12.54 24.74
N SER A 228 -8.12 -12.64 24.13
CA SER A 228 -7.92 -13.38 22.88
C SER A 228 -8.09 -14.91 23.05
N GLY A 229 -7.68 -15.45 24.21
CA GLY A 229 -7.81 -16.87 24.55
C GLY A 229 -9.26 -17.31 24.76
N ARG A 230 -10.10 -16.46 25.38
CA ARG A 230 -11.54 -16.73 25.56
C ARG A 230 -12.32 -16.78 24.24
N GLU A 231 -11.86 -16.08 23.21
CA GLU A 231 -12.47 -16.10 21.87
C GLU A 231 -12.14 -17.41 21.13
N LYS A 232 -10.89 -17.92 21.26
CA LYS A 232 -10.51 -19.25 20.73
C LYS A 232 -11.31 -20.38 21.37
N ALA A 233 -11.67 -20.25 22.66
CA ALA A 233 -12.50 -21.24 23.36
C ALA A 233 -13.99 -21.21 22.94
N LYS A 234 -14.49 -20.07 22.43
CA LYS A 234 -15.88 -19.92 21.95
C LYS A 234 -16.06 -20.15 20.45
N GLY A 235 -14.98 -20.21 19.67
CA GLY A 235 -14.99 -20.44 18.22
C GLY A 235 -14.78 -21.91 17.85
N GLY A 236 -15.86 -22.69 17.79
CA GLY A 236 -15.85 -24.07 17.30
C GLY A 236 -15.36 -24.19 15.84
N LYS A 237 -14.50 -25.20 15.62
CA LYS A 237 -14.02 -25.83 14.36
C LYS A 237 -13.88 -24.95 13.09
N PRO A 238 -12.69 -24.91 12.45
CA PRO A 238 -12.58 -24.39 11.09
C PRO A 238 -13.34 -25.32 10.13
N SER A 239 -14.46 -24.83 9.59
CA SER A 239 -15.19 -25.54 8.53
C SER A 239 -14.36 -25.51 7.24
N ALA A 240 -13.64 -26.60 7.00
CA ALA A 240 -13.01 -26.88 5.72
C ALA A 240 -14.11 -27.00 4.65
N LYS A 241 -14.35 -25.92 3.88
CA LYS A 241 -15.13 -26.01 2.64
C LYS A 241 -14.34 -26.84 1.63
N LYS A 242 -14.61 -28.15 1.61
CA LYS A 242 -14.27 -29.04 0.48
C LYS A 242 -14.89 -28.46 -0.79
N VAL A 243 -14.04 -28.00 -1.70
CA VAL A 243 -14.42 -27.70 -3.08
C VAL A 243 -14.84 -29.02 -3.74
N ARG A 244 -16.14 -29.25 -3.84
CA ARG A 244 -16.71 -30.37 -4.62
C ARG A 244 -16.41 -30.10 -6.11
N LYS A 245 -15.42 -30.82 -6.67
CA LYS A 245 -15.23 -30.95 -8.12
C LYS A 245 -16.52 -31.53 -8.73
N LYS A 246 -17.30 -30.72 -9.45
CA LYS A 246 -18.34 -31.22 -10.36
C LYS A 246 -17.62 -31.88 -11.56
N ARG A 247 -17.54 -33.22 -11.55
CA ARG A 247 -17.26 -34.03 -12.74
C ARG A 247 -18.40 -33.80 -13.74
N ARG A 248 -18.09 -33.27 -14.93
CA ARG A 248 -18.96 -33.38 -16.12
C ARG A 248 -18.84 -34.82 -16.63
N LYS A 249 -19.96 -35.54 -16.71
CA LYS A 249 -20.09 -36.74 -17.56
C LYS A 249 -20.32 -36.29 -19.02
N PRO A 250 -19.82 -37.02 -20.02
CA PRO A 250 -20.15 -36.78 -21.42
C PRO A 250 -21.56 -37.33 -21.71
N ALA A 251 -22.33 -36.63 -22.54
CA ALA A 251 -23.52 -37.18 -23.16
C ALA A 251 -23.14 -37.59 -24.59
N SER A 252 -23.33 -38.88 -24.88
CA SER A 252 -23.20 -39.49 -26.20
C SER A 252 -24.49 -39.32 -27.01
N ASP A 253 -24.31 -39.43 -28.32
CA ASP A 253 -25.28 -39.55 -29.41
C ASP A 253 -26.64 -40.18 -29.07
N LYS A 254 -27.70 -39.53 -29.57
CA LYS A 254 -28.74 -40.09 -30.45
C LYS A 254 -29.57 -38.95 -31.06
#